data_AF-A0A5C8K007-F1
#
_entry.id   AF-A0A5C8K007-F1
#
_cell.length_a   1.000
_cell.length_b   1.000
_cell.length_c   1.000
_cell.angle_alpha   90.00
_cell.angle_beta   90.00
_cell.angle_gamma   90.00
#
_symmetry.space_group_name_H-M   'P 1'
#
loop_
_entity.id
_entity.type
_entity.pdbx_description
1 polymer ?
#
loop_
_entity_poly.entity_id
_entity_poly.type
_entity_poly.pdbx_seq_one_letter_code
_entity_poly.pdbx_strand_id
1 'polypeptide(L)'
;MDVLHRAHGYLLTHARLLDRLRFEALFAGGPKDRVLDTLRCYQNPDGGFGHALEPDLRGAASQPEPVEVAFWILDELDAFADPMVRSACDYLVTVTTPDGGVPFCLPTVREAPRAPWWETPDDPPGNLIPTASIAGLLHKHGIDHPWRGPATDFCWRSISAVDKTTPYEARAIVTFLDLVDDEERARSEFQRLKDAILATVTFDPEAPGDAHFPLDFAPSPLRFPLFTEDVLARHLDALLAAQSEEGGWNGNWPMWTPVVEHEWGGYLTMGRLRTLHAYDRLPT
;
A
#
# COMPACT_ATOMS: atom_id res chain seq x y z
N MET A 1 -29.07 -0.40 -3.54
CA MET A 1 -28.43 0.84 -4.01
C MET A 1 -27.06 0.47 -4.53
N ASP A 2 -26.65 1.05 -5.64
CA ASP A 2 -25.36 0.78 -6.29
C ASP A 2 -24.19 1.06 -5.33
N VAL A 3 -23.27 0.09 -5.21
CA VAL A 3 -22.11 0.13 -4.30
C VAL A 3 -21.25 1.36 -4.59
N LEU A 4 -21.06 1.68 -5.87
CA LEU A 4 -20.31 2.86 -6.33
C LEU A 4 -21.00 4.16 -5.91
N HIS A 5 -22.31 4.27 -6.10
CA HIS A 5 -23.07 5.45 -5.70
C HIS A 5 -22.93 5.76 -4.20
N ARG A 6 -23.02 4.73 -3.34
CA ARG A 6 -22.87 4.89 -1.89
C ARG A 6 -21.44 5.29 -1.51
N ALA A 7 -20.44 4.65 -2.11
CA ALA A 7 -19.04 4.99 -1.88
C ALA A 7 -18.71 6.41 -2.34
N HIS A 8 -19.26 6.86 -3.47
CA HIS A 8 -19.12 8.24 -3.92
C HIS A 8 -19.69 9.23 -2.90
N GLY A 9 -20.89 8.95 -2.36
CA GLY A 9 -21.49 9.74 -1.29
C GLY A 9 -20.58 9.85 -0.06
N TYR A 10 -20.06 8.71 0.41
CA TYR A 10 -19.11 8.66 1.54
C TYR A 10 -17.85 9.50 1.29
N LEU A 11 -17.24 9.35 0.12
CA LEU A 11 -16.02 10.07 -0.24
C LEU A 11 -16.24 11.58 -0.28
N LEU A 12 -17.38 12.04 -0.80
CA LEU A 12 -17.72 13.47 -0.83
C LEU A 12 -17.90 14.08 0.55
N THR A 13 -18.40 13.32 1.53
CA THR A 13 -18.73 13.83 2.87
C THR A 13 -17.63 13.65 3.91
N HIS A 14 -16.78 12.64 3.75
CA HIS A 14 -15.76 12.29 4.76
C HIS A 14 -14.32 12.34 4.25
N ALA A 15 -14.06 11.96 2.99
CA ALA A 15 -12.70 11.70 2.54
C ALA A 15 -11.92 12.96 2.14
N ARG A 16 -10.59 12.82 2.12
CA ARG A 16 -9.67 13.85 1.60
C ARG A 16 -9.97 14.13 0.13
N LEU A 17 -9.60 15.33 -0.33
CA LEU A 17 -9.69 15.70 -1.75
C LEU A 17 -8.96 14.70 -2.65
N LEU A 18 -7.80 14.20 -2.22
CA LEU A 18 -7.02 13.20 -2.96
C LEU A 18 -7.86 11.95 -3.27
N ASP A 19 -8.49 11.36 -2.26
CA ASP A 19 -9.28 10.13 -2.39
C ASP A 19 -10.57 10.33 -3.21
N ARG A 20 -11.18 11.53 -3.10
CA ARG A 20 -12.32 11.93 -3.95
C ARG A 20 -11.94 12.00 -5.43
N LEU A 21 -10.81 12.63 -5.73
CA LEU A 21 -10.33 12.76 -7.11
C LEU A 21 -9.87 11.41 -7.67
N ARG A 22 -9.29 10.53 -6.84
CA ARG A 22 -8.98 9.14 -7.21
C ARG A 22 -10.25 8.40 -7.65
N PHE A 23 -11.36 8.54 -6.91
CA PHE A 23 -12.65 7.96 -7.31
C PHE A 23 -13.16 8.52 -8.64
N GLU A 24 -13.15 9.86 -8.78
CA GLU A 24 -13.59 10.50 -10.03
C GLU A 24 -12.81 9.96 -11.23
N ALA A 25 -11.48 9.88 -11.11
CA ALA A 25 -10.60 9.42 -12.19
C ALA A 25 -10.80 7.94 -12.56
N LEU A 26 -11.05 7.06 -11.57
CA LEU A 26 -11.12 5.62 -11.80
C LEU A 26 -12.54 5.12 -12.11
N PHE A 27 -13.58 5.78 -11.58
CA PHE A 27 -14.96 5.26 -11.64
C PHE A 27 -16.00 6.25 -12.19
N ALA A 28 -15.64 7.53 -12.42
CA ALA A 28 -16.59 8.54 -12.91
C ALA A 28 -16.10 9.32 -14.15
N GLY A 29 -15.03 8.86 -14.81
CA GLY A 29 -14.50 9.48 -16.03
C GLY A 29 -13.83 10.85 -15.81
N GLY A 30 -13.42 11.15 -14.57
CA GLY A 30 -12.69 12.36 -14.22
C GLY A 30 -11.25 12.38 -14.76
N PRO A 31 -10.63 13.56 -14.89
CA PRO A 31 -9.25 13.68 -15.38
C PRO A 31 -8.23 13.23 -14.32
N LYS A 32 -7.36 12.29 -14.69
CA LYS A 32 -6.24 11.80 -13.84
C LYS A 32 -5.31 12.92 -13.39
N ASP A 33 -5.10 13.94 -14.23
CA ASP A 33 -4.22 15.09 -13.94
C ASP A 33 -4.57 15.80 -12.64
N ARG A 34 -5.86 15.87 -12.26
CA ARG A 34 -6.26 16.50 -10.98
C ARG A 34 -5.79 15.71 -9.77
N VAL A 35 -5.72 14.38 -9.88
CA VAL A 35 -5.15 13.52 -8.85
C VAL A 35 -3.65 13.78 -8.74
N LEU A 36 -2.94 13.85 -9.88
CA LEU A 36 -1.52 14.13 -9.93
C LEU A 36 -1.17 15.50 -9.34
N ASP A 37 -1.91 16.55 -9.69
CA ASP A 37 -1.73 17.89 -9.13
C ASP A 37 -1.94 17.91 -7.61
N THR A 38 -2.90 17.14 -7.10
CA THR A 38 -3.14 17.03 -5.66
C THR A 38 -2.06 16.21 -4.96
N LEU A 39 -1.61 15.11 -5.58
CA LEU A 39 -0.53 14.27 -5.05
C LEU A 39 0.80 15.03 -4.97
N ARG A 40 1.11 15.89 -5.96
CA ARG A 40 2.29 16.77 -5.94
C ARG A 40 2.36 17.66 -4.72
N CYS A 41 1.22 18.07 -4.14
CA CYS A 41 1.20 18.87 -2.91
C CYS A 41 1.71 18.10 -1.68
N TYR A 42 1.81 16.77 -1.73
CA TYR A 42 2.41 15.96 -0.68
C TYR A 42 3.92 15.70 -0.89
N GLN A 43 4.44 15.99 -2.09
CA GLN A 43 5.87 15.83 -2.39
C GLN A 43 6.67 17.04 -1.89
N ASN A 44 7.76 16.77 -1.19
CA ASN A 44 8.67 17.77 -0.65
C ASN A 44 9.76 18.16 -1.66
N PRO A 45 10.46 19.29 -1.45
CA PRO A 45 11.57 19.72 -2.31
C PRO A 45 12.76 18.74 -2.38
N ASP A 46 12.90 17.85 -1.40
CA ASP A 46 13.91 16.78 -1.40
C ASP A 46 13.52 15.57 -2.28
N GLY A 47 12.29 15.56 -2.80
CA GLY A 47 11.72 14.50 -3.64
C GLY A 47 10.90 13.46 -2.88
N GLY A 48 11.02 13.40 -1.55
CA GLY A 48 10.24 12.50 -0.70
C GLY A 48 8.81 12.99 -0.46
N PHE A 49 8.04 12.23 0.31
CA PHE A 49 6.64 12.52 0.60
C PHE A 49 6.37 12.58 2.10
N GLY A 50 5.43 13.44 2.51
CA GLY A 50 5.00 13.62 3.89
C GLY A 50 3.56 14.15 3.98
N HIS A 51 3.28 15.01 4.96
CA HIS A 51 2.02 15.77 5.09
C HIS A 51 0.77 14.90 5.24
N ALA A 52 0.87 13.81 6.00
CA ALA A 52 -0.21 12.85 6.19
C ALA A 52 -0.73 12.21 4.89
N LEU A 53 0.13 12.07 3.87
CA LEU A 53 -0.18 11.21 2.73
C LEU A 53 -0.47 9.79 3.22
N GLU A 54 0.42 9.27 4.06
CA GLU A 54 0.14 8.19 4.98
C GLU A 54 -0.60 8.77 6.21
N PRO A 55 -1.90 8.47 6.44
CA PRO A 55 -2.72 9.15 7.45
C PRO A 55 -2.15 9.14 8.88
N ASP A 56 -1.43 8.10 9.28
CA ASP A 56 -0.87 8.00 10.63
C ASP A 56 0.37 8.88 10.85
N LEU A 57 0.96 9.43 9.79
CA LEU A 57 2.18 10.24 9.83
C LEU A 57 1.87 11.72 9.56
N ARG A 58 1.68 12.54 10.61
CA ARG A 58 1.24 13.95 10.43
C ARG A 58 2.34 14.92 10.03
N GLY A 59 3.60 14.50 10.19
CA GLY A 59 4.76 15.35 9.94
C GLY A 59 4.90 15.79 8.48
N ALA A 60 5.46 16.98 8.29
CA ALA A 60 5.82 17.49 6.97
C ALA A 60 7.09 16.82 6.41
N ALA A 61 7.96 16.29 7.27
CA ALA A 61 9.20 15.66 6.86
C ALA A 61 8.95 14.44 5.97
N SER A 62 9.78 14.28 4.95
CA SER A 62 9.75 13.11 4.08
C SER A 62 9.97 11.83 4.87
N GLN A 63 9.22 10.78 4.56
CA GLN A 63 9.34 9.43 5.14
C GLN A 63 9.31 8.38 4.02
N PRO A 64 9.91 7.19 4.22
CA PRO A 64 9.83 6.09 3.25
C PRO A 64 8.39 5.62 2.99
N GLU A 65 7.56 5.41 4.01
CA GLU A 65 6.19 4.88 3.83
C GLU A 65 5.29 5.77 2.94
N PRO A 66 5.24 7.11 3.11
CA PRO A 66 4.53 7.98 2.17
C PRO A 66 5.00 7.86 0.71
N VAL A 67 6.25 7.48 0.44
CA VAL A 67 6.71 7.21 -0.93
C VAL A 67 6.01 5.97 -1.49
N GLU A 68 5.88 4.90 -0.69
CA GLU A 68 5.08 3.74 -1.07
C GLU A 68 3.62 4.12 -1.36
N VAL A 69 2.99 4.89 -0.48
CA VAL A 69 1.60 5.35 -0.69
C VAL A 69 1.47 6.15 -1.99
N ALA A 70 2.42 7.05 -2.28
CA ALA A 70 2.45 7.81 -3.53
C ALA A 70 2.58 6.88 -4.75
N PHE A 71 3.45 5.87 -4.67
CA PHE A 71 3.69 4.94 -5.77
C PHE A 71 2.47 4.07 -6.05
N TRP A 72 1.73 3.64 -5.02
CA TRP A 72 0.46 2.94 -5.21
C TRP A 72 -0.61 3.79 -5.92
N ILE A 73 -0.65 5.10 -5.61
CA ILE A 73 -1.56 6.04 -6.29
C ILE A 73 -1.11 6.28 -7.74
N LEU A 74 0.19 6.32 -8.01
CA LEU A 74 0.69 6.45 -9.38
C LEU A 74 0.45 5.17 -10.21
N ASP A 75 0.60 4.00 -9.58
CA ASP A 75 0.32 2.70 -10.20
C ASP A 75 -1.14 2.56 -10.61
N GLU A 76 -2.09 2.86 -9.71
CA GLU A 76 -3.52 2.72 -10.00
C GLU A 76 -4.01 3.66 -11.10
N LEU A 77 -3.33 4.79 -11.28
CA LEU A 77 -3.63 5.77 -12.31
C LEU A 77 -2.92 5.47 -13.64
N ASP A 78 -2.08 4.43 -13.72
CA ASP A 78 -1.20 4.20 -14.87
C ASP A 78 -0.34 5.46 -15.19
N ALA A 79 0.19 6.08 -14.14
CA ALA A 79 0.89 7.36 -14.18
C ALA A 79 2.34 7.26 -13.67
N PHE A 80 2.91 6.06 -13.69
CA PHE A 80 4.24 5.78 -13.14
C PHE A 80 5.41 6.42 -13.93
N ALA A 81 5.13 7.00 -15.10
CA ALA A 81 6.08 7.81 -15.85
C ALA A 81 6.19 9.26 -15.36
N ASP A 82 5.39 9.68 -14.36
CA ASP A 82 5.43 11.04 -13.82
C ASP A 82 6.80 11.35 -13.16
N PRO A 83 7.34 12.58 -13.31
CA PRO A 83 8.60 12.98 -12.68
C PRO A 83 8.68 12.78 -11.16
N MET A 84 7.54 12.73 -10.46
CA MET A 84 7.46 12.41 -9.03
C MET A 84 8.22 11.11 -8.70
N VAL A 85 8.14 10.08 -9.56
CA VAL A 85 8.79 8.78 -9.32
C VAL A 85 10.30 8.90 -9.26
N ARG A 86 10.92 9.57 -10.24
CA ARG A 86 12.38 9.77 -10.26
C ARG A 86 12.86 10.62 -9.09
N SER A 87 12.14 11.71 -8.79
CA SER A 87 12.45 12.58 -7.66
C SER A 87 12.37 11.83 -6.32
N ALA A 88 11.36 10.97 -6.14
CA ALA A 88 11.25 10.11 -4.97
C ALA A 88 12.38 9.08 -4.90
N CYS A 89 12.83 8.54 -6.03
CA CYS A 89 13.97 7.64 -6.05
C CYS A 89 15.28 8.36 -5.70
N ASP A 90 15.46 9.63 -6.13
CA ASP A 90 16.59 10.46 -5.72
C ASP A 90 16.59 10.67 -4.20
N TYR A 91 15.43 10.97 -3.61
CA TYR A 91 15.26 11.02 -2.16
C TYR A 91 15.62 9.69 -1.48
N LEU A 92 15.10 8.57 -1.98
CA LEU A 92 15.34 7.24 -1.41
C LEU A 92 16.83 6.90 -1.35
N VAL A 93 17.64 7.29 -2.34
CA VAL A 93 19.10 7.14 -2.31
C VAL A 93 19.71 7.81 -1.08
N THR A 94 19.20 8.99 -0.68
CA THR A 94 19.75 9.74 0.45
C THR A 94 19.46 9.13 1.82
N VAL A 95 18.43 8.29 1.91
CA VAL A 95 17.96 7.67 3.17
C VAL A 95 18.14 6.15 3.19
N THR A 96 18.78 5.60 2.15
CA THR A 96 19.11 4.17 2.06
C THR A 96 20.20 3.84 3.08
N THR A 97 19.99 2.76 3.83
CA THR A 97 20.95 2.28 4.81
C THR A 97 22.08 1.51 4.12
N PRO A 98 23.19 1.19 4.82
CA PRO A 98 24.28 0.39 4.25
C PRO A 98 23.86 -1.01 3.77
N ASP A 99 22.73 -1.54 4.23
CA ASP A 99 22.22 -2.84 3.80
C ASP A 99 21.45 -2.81 2.47
N GLY A 100 21.22 -1.61 1.90
CA GLY A 100 20.57 -1.38 0.62
C GLY A 100 19.05 -1.14 0.69
N GLY A 101 18.43 -1.36 1.85
CA GLY A 101 17.04 -1.01 2.09
C GLY A 101 16.87 0.40 2.65
N VAL A 102 15.62 0.87 2.71
CA VAL A 102 15.26 2.06 3.48
C VAL A 102 14.60 1.66 4.79
N PRO A 103 14.69 2.48 5.85
CA PRO A 103 13.99 2.23 7.10
C PRO A 103 12.47 2.20 6.96
N PHE A 104 11.79 1.54 7.91
CA PHE A 104 10.32 1.62 8.03
C PHE A 104 9.85 3.07 8.22
N CYS A 105 10.49 3.78 9.16
CA CYS A 105 10.43 5.23 9.26
C CYS A 105 11.77 5.78 9.76
N LEU A 106 12.02 7.05 9.46
CA LEU A 106 13.23 7.77 9.85
C LEU A 106 13.08 8.40 11.24
N PRO A 107 14.19 8.66 11.96
CA PRO A 107 14.16 9.30 13.28
C PRO A 107 13.34 10.59 13.37
N THR A 108 13.32 11.37 12.29
CA THR A 108 12.56 12.63 12.17
C THR A 108 11.05 12.44 12.36
N VAL A 109 10.53 11.21 12.27
CA VAL A 109 9.13 10.91 12.59
C VAL A 109 8.77 11.35 14.02
N ARG A 110 9.73 11.32 14.95
CA ARG A 110 9.54 11.72 16.35
C ARG A 110 9.36 13.22 16.55
N GLU A 111 9.66 14.03 15.54
CA GLU A 111 9.57 15.50 15.59
C GLU A 111 8.15 16.02 15.32
N ALA A 112 7.22 15.14 14.95
CA ALA A 112 5.84 15.49 14.64
C ALA A 112 4.82 14.50 15.26
N PRO A 113 3.53 14.89 15.34
CA PRO A 113 2.48 13.97 15.74
C PRO A 113 2.42 12.76 14.79
N ARG A 114 2.26 11.57 15.37
CA ARG A 114 2.16 10.29 14.64
C ARG A 114 1.40 9.26 15.49
N ALA A 115 0.92 8.20 14.87
CA ALA A 115 0.38 7.09 15.63
C ALA A 115 1.46 6.40 16.50
N PRO A 116 1.11 5.82 17.66
CA PRO A 116 2.09 5.26 18.60
C PRO A 116 2.95 4.11 18.06
N TRP A 117 2.53 3.45 16.98
CA TRP A 117 3.29 2.37 16.33
C TRP A 117 4.37 2.86 15.35
N TRP A 118 4.34 4.15 14.98
CA TRP A 118 5.37 4.75 14.13
C TRP A 118 6.61 5.12 14.96
N GLU A 119 7.41 4.13 15.32
CA GLU A 119 8.63 4.34 16.11
C GLU A 119 9.83 3.67 15.46
N THR A 120 11.01 4.18 15.79
CA THR A 120 12.26 3.74 15.18
C THR A 120 13.43 4.11 16.10
N PRO A 121 14.57 3.37 16.13
CA PRO A 121 15.77 3.83 16.82
C PRO A 121 16.38 5.07 16.16
N ASP A 122 17.48 5.61 16.71
CA ASP A 122 18.20 6.74 16.10
C ASP A 122 18.95 6.33 14.81
N ASP A 123 19.34 5.06 14.70
CA ASP A 123 20.00 4.48 13.53
C ASP A 123 19.24 3.20 13.09
N PRO A 124 18.14 3.36 12.33
CA PRO A 124 17.32 2.22 11.96
C PRO A 124 17.89 1.40 10.78
N PRO A 125 17.69 0.08 10.80
CA PRO A 125 18.11 -0.79 9.70
C PRO A 125 17.17 -0.60 8.49
N GLY A 126 17.58 -1.14 7.33
CA GLY A 126 16.67 -1.32 6.21
C GLY A 126 15.53 -2.26 6.60
N ASN A 127 14.35 -2.04 6.03
CA ASN A 127 13.15 -2.82 6.34
C ASN A 127 12.45 -3.25 5.05
N LEU A 128 11.88 -4.46 5.03
CA LEU A 128 11.06 -4.94 3.90
C LEU A 128 9.86 -4.03 3.65
N ILE A 129 9.29 -3.45 4.70
CA ILE A 129 8.30 -2.38 4.62
C ILE A 129 9.05 -1.04 4.78
N PRO A 130 9.04 -0.12 3.79
CA PRO A 130 8.33 -0.18 2.51
C PRO A 130 9.18 -0.70 1.32
N THR A 131 10.46 -1.03 1.54
CA THR A 131 11.44 -1.28 0.45
C THR A 131 10.93 -2.26 -0.61
N ALA A 132 10.27 -3.35 -0.20
CA ALA A 132 9.81 -4.42 -1.08
C ALA A 132 8.70 -3.97 -2.04
N SER A 133 7.70 -3.22 -1.56
CA SER A 133 6.65 -2.67 -2.41
C SER A 133 7.20 -1.65 -3.40
N ILE A 134 8.06 -0.73 -2.93
CA ILE A 134 8.66 0.31 -3.79
C ILE A 134 9.52 -0.34 -4.88
N ALA A 135 10.40 -1.28 -4.52
CA ALA A 135 11.23 -1.99 -5.49
C ALA A 135 10.38 -2.81 -6.48
N GLY A 136 9.34 -3.52 -5.99
CA GLY A 136 8.40 -4.28 -6.82
C GLY A 136 7.70 -3.39 -7.85
N LEU A 137 7.20 -2.22 -7.44
CA LEU A 137 6.57 -1.26 -8.36
C LEU A 137 7.55 -0.70 -9.40
N LEU A 138 8.82 -0.45 -9.03
CA LEU A 138 9.86 -0.05 -9.99
C LEU A 138 10.16 -1.16 -11.01
N HIS A 139 10.12 -2.43 -10.60
CA HIS A 139 10.23 -3.57 -11.53
C HIS A 139 9.02 -3.69 -12.45
N LYS A 140 7.80 -3.65 -11.90
CA LYS A 140 6.53 -3.70 -12.66
C LYS A 140 6.50 -2.68 -13.81
N HIS A 141 6.98 -1.47 -13.55
CA HIS A 141 6.98 -0.36 -14.52
C HIS A 141 8.29 -0.21 -15.29
N GLY A 142 9.27 -1.09 -15.10
CA GLY A 142 10.55 -1.06 -15.82
C GLY A 142 11.38 0.20 -15.56
N ILE A 143 11.22 0.85 -14.40
CA ILE A 143 11.92 2.09 -14.06
C ILE A 143 13.40 1.80 -13.84
N ASP A 144 14.24 2.38 -14.69
CA ASP A 144 15.70 2.33 -14.55
C ASP A 144 16.21 3.50 -13.68
N HIS A 145 16.56 3.18 -12.44
CA HIS A 145 17.11 4.11 -11.47
C HIS A 145 18.21 3.44 -10.61
N PRO A 146 19.30 4.14 -10.24
CA PRO A 146 20.37 3.57 -9.42
C PRO A 146 19.93 2.97 -8.09
N TRP A 147 18.81 3.43 -7.53
CA TRP A 147 18.24 2.91 -6.28
C TRP A 147 17.64 1.50 -6.42
N ARG A 148 17.11 1.13 -7.60
CA ARG A 148 16.39 -0.14 -7.79
C ARG A 148 17.26 -1.35 -7.49
N GLY A 149 18.48 -1.40 -8.02
CA GLY A 149 19.39 -2.54 -7.83
C GLY A 149 19.70 -2.86 -6.37
N PRO A 150 20.24 -1.91 -5.58
CA PRO A 150 20.50 -2.11 -4.15
C PRO A 150 19.26 -2.50 -3.35
N ALA A 151 18.11 -1.89 -3.63
CA ALA A 151 16.85 -2.21 -2.96
C ALA A 151 16.38 -3.64 -3.27
N THR A 152 16.45 -4.06 -4.54
CA THR A 152 16.13 -5.43 -4.98
C THR A 152 17.05 -6.46 -4.32
N ASP A 153 18.35 -6.16 -4.25
CA ASP A 153 19.34 -7.01 -3.58
C ASP A 153 19.07 -7.13 -2.07
N PHE A 154 18.66 -6.04 -1.42
CA PHE A 154 18.20 -6.04 -0.03
C PHE A 154 16.96 -6.94 0.12
N CYS A 155 15.92 -6.76 -0.70
CA CYS A 155 14.70 -7.55 -0.65
C CYS A 155 15.00 -9.04 -0.77
N TRP A 156 15.83 -9.43 -1.74
CA TRP A 156 16.21 -10.82 -1.93
C TRP A 156 16.96 -11.42 -0.74
N ARG A 157 17.92 -10.69 -0.16
CA ARG A 157 18.64 -11.15 1.04
C ARG A 157 17.67 -11.30 2.22
N SER A 158 16.87 -10.28 2.48
CA SER A 158 15.93 -10.25 3.61
C SER A 158 14.88 -11.36 3.48
N ILE A 159 14.26 -11.52 2.31
CA ILE A 159 13.27 -12.58 2.04
C ILE A 159 13.90 -13.97 2.24
N SER A 160 15.12 -14.20 1.75
CA SER A 160 15.78 -15.50 1.89
C SER A 160 16.09 -15.90 3.34
N ALA A 161 16.14 -14.93 4.25
CA ALA A 161 16.36 -15.14 5.68
C ALA A 161 15.07 -15.28 6.49
N VAL A 162 13.89 -15.11 5.88
CA VAL A 162 12.59 -15.24 6.54
C VAL A 162 12.24 -16.72 6.71
N ASP A 163 12.04 -17.14 7.96
CA ASP A 163 11.44 -18.44 8.32
C ASP A 163 10.00 -18.28 8.84
N LYS A 164 9.75 -17.19 9.57
CA LYS A 164 8.45 -16.77 10.09
C LYS A 164 8.29 -15.28 9.82
N THR A 165 7.06 -14.85 9.65
CA THR A 165 6.76 -13.47 9.25
C THR A 165 5.58 -12.91 10.04
N THR A 166 5.35 -11.61 9.90
CA THR A 166 4.17 -10.89 10.42
C THR A 166 3.26 -10.52 9.25
N PRO A 167 1.97 -10.19 9.48
CA PRO A 167 1.06 -9.90 8.38
C PRO A 167 1.52 -8.77 7.45
N TYR A 168 2.03 -7.66 8.00
CA TYR A 168 2.51 -6.53 7.20
C TYR A 168 3.76 -6.90 6.40
N GLU A 169 4.70 -7.63 7.00
CA GLU A 169 5.91 -8.08 6.30
C GLU A 169 5.56 -9.09 5.19
N ALA A 170 4.65 -10.03 5.47
CA ALA A 170 4.14 -10.98 4.49
C ALA A 170 3.47 -10.28 3.30
N ARG A 171 2.71 -9.21 3.51
CA ARG A 171 2.13 -8.39 2.43
C ARG A 171 3.20 -7.75 1.56
N ALA A 172 4.27 -7.20 2.17
CA ALA A 172 5.40 -6.64 1.44
C ALA A 172 6.15 -7.71 0.63
N ILE A 173 6.36 -8.91 1.20
CA ILE A 173 6.97 -10.05 0.51
C ILE A 173 6.12 -10.50 -0.68
N VAL A 174 4.82 -10.75 -0.48
CA VAL A 174 3.90 -11.17 -1.55
C VAL A 174 3.92 -10.16 -2.69
N THR A 175 3.86 -8.86 -2.37
CA THR A 175 3.92 -7.78 -3.35
C THR A 175 5.20 -7.83 -4.18
N PHE A 176 6.36 -7.89 -3.53
CA PHE A 176 7.63 -7.91 -4.25
C PHE A 176 7.76 -9.13 -5.16
N LEU A 177 7.41 -10.33 -4.66
CA LEU A 177 7.48 -11.57 -5.44
C LEU A 177 6.49 -11.55 -6.61
N ASP A 178 5.33 -10.92 -6.47
CA ASP A 178 4.36 -10.80 -7.55
C ASP A 178 4.84 -9.86 -8.68
N LEU A 179 5.58 -8.80 -8.32
CA LEU A 179 5.93 -7.71 -9.23
C LEU A 179 7.36 -7.76 -9.80
N VAL A 180 8.28 -8.50 -9.18
CA VAL A 180 9.68 -8.59 -9.65
C VAL A 180 9.81 -9.37 -10.97
N ASP A 181 10.78 -8.96 -11.78
CA ASP A 181 11.05 -9.52 -13.11
C ASP A 181 11.68 -10.93 -13.07
N ASP A 182 12.46 -11.26 -12.03
CA ASP A 182 13.03 -12.60 -11.81
C ASP A 182 11.95 -13.62 -11.39
N GLU A 183 11.23 -14.14 -12.40
CA GLU A 183 10.12 -15.10 -12.21
C GLU A 183 10.53 -16.35 -11.45
N GLU A 184 11.65 -16.95 -11.82
CA GLU A 184 12.06 -18.26 -11.35
C GLU A 184 12.38 -18.18 -9.85
N ARG A 185 13.16 -17.17 -9.46
CA ARG A 185 13.48 -16.93 -8.06
C ARG A 185 12.25 -16.55 -7.27
N ALA A 186 11.39 -15.68 -7.82
CA ALA A 186 10.17 -15.25 -7.15
C ALA A 186 9.23 -16.44 -6.86
N ARG A 187 9.05 -17.32 -7.84
CA ARG A 187 8.27 -18.56 -7.70
C ARG A 187 8.85 -19.48 -6.64
N SER A 188 10.17 -19.66 -6.61
CA SER A 188 10.85 -20.50 -5.62
C SER A 188 10.67 -19.99 -4.20
N GLU A 189 10.91 -18.68 -3.97
CA GLU A 189 10.74 -18.06 -2.66
C GLU A 189 9.27 -18.04 -2.23
N PHE A 190 8.34 -17.78 -3.15
CA PHE A 190 6.91 -17.84 -2.86
C PHE A 190 6.48 -19.23 -2.40
N GLN A 191 6.93 -20.29 -3.08
CA GLN A 191 6.63 -21.67 -2.67
C GLN A 191 7.21 -22.00 -1.30
N ARG A 192 8.44 -21.55 -1.02
CA ARG A 192 9.11 -21.76 0.27
C ARG A 192 8.37 -21.07 1.42
N LEU A 193 7.92 -19.83 1.20
CA LEU A 193 7.30 -18.98 2.22
C LEU A 193 5.78 -19.14 2.33
N LYS A 194 5.15 -19.90 1.43
CA LYS A 194 3.69 -20.03 1.35
C LYS A 194 3.04 -20.34 2.69
N ASP A 195 3.54 -21.34 3.42
CA ASP A 195 2.96 -21.74 4.71
C ASP A 195 3.18 -20.67 5.80
N ALA A 196 4.33 -20.00 5.80
CA ALA A 196 4.62 -18.90 6.73
C ALA A 196 3.70 -17.69 6.47
N ILE A 197 3.43 -17.38 5.20
CA ILE A 197 2.48 -16.33 4.80
C ILE A 197 1.06 -16.72 5.23
N LEU A 198 0.61 -17.94 4.90
CA LEU A 198 -0.74 -18.42 5.25
C LEU A 198 -0.98 -18.45 6.77
N ALA A 199 0.06 -18.69 7.57
CA ALA A 199 -0.03 -18.64 9.03
C ALA A 199 -0.35 -17.24 9.59
N THR A 200 -0.21 -16.18 8.79
CA THR A 200 -0.57 -14.80 9.17
C THR A 200 -2.00 -14.41 8.72
N VAL A 201 -2.68 -15.27 7.97
CA VAL A 201 -3.98 -14.99 7.37
C VAL A 201 -5.11 -15.48 8.26
N THR A 202 -6.12 -14.63 8.47
CA THR A 202 -7.36 -14.97 9.13
C THR A 202 -8.43 -15.31 8.09
N PHE A 203 -8.98 -16.53 8.16
CA PHE A 203 -9.97 -17.05 7.20
C PHE A 203 -11.42 -16.90 7.66
N ASP A 204 -11.64 -16.45 8.90
CA ASP A 204 -12.95 -16.07 9.39
C ASP A 204 -13.19 -14.59 9.04
N PRO A 205 -14.06 -14.25 8.08
CA PRO A 205 -14.27 -12.87 7.65
C PRO A 205 -14.86 -11.95 8.74
N GLU A 206 -15.45 -12.54 9.78
CA GLU A 206 -16.04 -11.79 10.91
C GLU A 206 -15.08 -11.66 12.10
N ALA A 207 -13.83 -12.11 11.95
CA ALA A 207 -12.85 -12.05 13.03
C ALA A 207 -12.62 -10.59 13.48
N PRO A 208 -12.76 -10.30 14.79
CA PRO A 208 -12.59 -8.95 15.30
C PRO A 208 -11.11 -8.59 15.47
N GLY A 209 -10.84 -7.28 15.61
CA GLY A 209 -9.51 -6.74 15.87
C GLY A 209 -8.67 -6.59 14.60
N ASP A 210 -7.37 -6.38 14.78
CA ASP A 210 -6.36 -6.17 13.71
C ASP A 210 -6.04 -7.50 12.98
N ALA A 211 -7.08 -8.10 12.40
CA ALA A 211 -7.03 -9.31 11.61
C ALA A 211 -6.69 -8.98 10.15
N HIS A 212 -5.94 -9.87 9.50
CA HIS A 212 -5.55 -9.72 8.11
C HIS A 212 -6.17 -10.82 7.26
N PHE A 213 -6.93 -10.42 6.25
CA PHE A 213 -7.77 -11.31 5.45
C PHE A 213 -7.12 -11.61 4.10
N PRO A 214 -7.55 -12.68 3.39
CA PRO A 214 -7.05 -13.02 2.07
C PRO A 214 -6.93 -11.86 1.07
N LEU A 215 -7.90 -10.94 1.06
CA LEU A 215 -7.90 -9.79 0.14
C LEU A 215 -6.85 -8.71 0.49
N ASP A 216 -6.26 -8.74 1.68
CA ASP A 216 -5.14 -7.85 2.03
C ASP A 216 -3.80 -8.33 1.44
N PHE A 217 -3.73 -9.61 1.07
CA PHE A 217 -2.58 -10.23 0.38
C PHE A 217 -2.82 -10.41 -1.12
N ALA A 218 -4.08 -10.56 -1.53
CA ALA A 218 -4.50 -10.71 -2.93
C ALA A 218 -5.58 -9.68 -3.31
N PRO A 219 -5.28 -8.36 -3.26
CA PRO A 219 -6.23 -7.31 -3.61
C PRO A 219 -6.61 -7.30 -5.10
N SER A 220 -5.84 -8.01 -5.92
CA SER A 220 -6.12 -8.36 -7.32
C SER A 220 -5.62 -9.79 -7.57
N PRO A 221 -6.02 -10.44 -8.68
CA PRO A 221 -5.47 -11.75 -9.04
C PRO A 221 -3.93 -11.73 -9.07
N LEU A 222 -3.31 -12.61 -8.28
CA LEU A 222 -1.86 -12.74 -8.18
C LEU A 222 -1.30 -13.63 -9.29
N ARG A 223 -0.06 -13.36 -9.71
CA ARG A 223 0.74 -14.24 -10.57
C ARG A 223 0.96 -15.62 -9.93
N PHE A 224 1.14 -15.64 -8.60
CA PHE A 224 1.28 -16.86 -7.81
C PHE A 224 0.07 -17.04 -6.89
N PRO A 225 -0.87 -17.94 -7.22
CA PRO A 225 -2.10 -18.10 -6.44
C PRO A 225 -1.83 -18.53 -4.98
N LEU A 226 -2.22 -17.67 -4.04
CA LEU A 226 -2.12 -17.93 -2.60
C LEU A 226 -3.38 -18.61 -2.04
N PHE A 227 -4.55 -18.28 -2.59
CA PHE A 227 -5.87 -18.72 -2.12
C PHE A 227 -6.65 -19.42 -3.23
N THR A 228 -7.61 -20.26 -2.83
CA THR A 228 -8.58 -20.86 -3.76
C THR A 228 -9.66 -19.85 -4.14
N GLU A 229 -10.34 -20.08 -5.27
CA GLU A 229 -11.47 -19.26 -5.71
C GLU A 229 -12.57 -19.19 -4.66
N ASP A 230 -12.92 -20.31 -4.01
CA ASP A 230 -13.94 -20.34 -2.95
C ASP A 230 -13.58 -19.45 -1.75
N VAL A 231 -12.31 -19.42 -1.36
CA VAL A 231 -11.82 -18.56 -0.27
C VAL A 231 -11.95 -17.09 -0.67
N LEU A 232 -11.53 -16.75 -1.89
CA LEU A 232 -11.63 -15.37 -2.41
C LEU A 232 -13.10 -14.94 -2.55
N ALA A 233 -13.97 -15.78 -3.12
CA ALA A 233 -15.39 -15.51 -3.28
C ALA A 233 -16.06 -15.20 -1.94
N ARG A 234 -15.81 -16.02 -0.91
CA ARG A 234 -16.33 -15.79 0.45
C ARG A 234 -15.88 -14.44 1.02
N HIS A 235 -14.62 -14.06 0.86
CA HIS A 235 -14.11 -12.80 1.39
C HIS A 235 -14.55 -11.58 0.57
N LEU A 236 -14.78 -11.74 -0.74
CA LEU A 236 -15.37 -10.69 -1.57
C LEU A 236 -16.84 -10.44 -1.21
N ASP A 237 -17.60 -11.49 -0.87
CA ASP A 237 -18.98 -11.36 -0.38
C ASP A 237 -19.00 -10.62 0.97
N ALA A 238 -18.11 -11.00 1.89
CA ALA A 238 -17.96 -10.31 3.17
C ALA A 238 -17.54 -8.84 2.97
N LEU A 239 -16.61 -8.57 2.05
CA LEU A 239 -16.17 -7.20 1.74
C LEU A 239 -17.34 -6.33 1.24
N LEU A 240 -18.18 -6.86 0.35
CA LEU A 240 -19.39 -6.15 -0.12
C LEU A 240 -20.38 -5.90 1.03
N ALA A 241 -20.60 -6.90 1.88
CA ALA A 241 -21.51 -6.79 3.02
C ALA A 241 -21.00 -5.78 4.08
N ALA A 242 -19.68 -5.59 4.18
CA ALA A 242 -19.04 -4.69 5.13
C ALA A 242 -19.14 -3.19 4.76
N GLN A 243 -19.71 -2.83 3.61
CA GLN A 243 -19.94 -1.42 3.28
C GLN A 243 -20.86 -0.75 4.32
N SER A 244 -20.34 0.21 5.07
CA SER A 244 -21.04 0.88 6.17
C SER A 244 -22.31 1.57 5.70
N GLU A 245 -23.23 1.93 6.61
CA GLU A 245 -24.44 2.70 6.27
C GLU A 245 -24.12 4.00 5.52
N GLU A 246 -23.04 4.68 5.91
CA GLU A 246 -22.52 5.90 5.29
C GLU A 246 -21.92 5.68 3.90
N GLY A 247 -21.65 4.42 3.52
CA GLY A 247 -21.23 4.02 2.18
C GLY A 247 -19.74 3.72 2.01
N GLY A 248 -18.94 3.87 3.06
CA GLY A 248 -17.50 3.62 3.04
C GLY A 248 -17.09 2.31 3.70
N TRP A 249 -15.78 2.10 3.80
CA TRP A 249 -15.14 1.05 4.60
C TRP A 249 -14.14 1.67 5.56
N ASN A 250 -14.05 1.09 6.75
CA ASN A 250 -13.11 1.51 7.80
C ASN A 250 -12.06 0.43 8.06
N GLY A 251 -10.97 0.82 8.72
CA GLY A 251 -9.97 -0.10 9.23
C GLY A 251 -10.49 -0.90 10.42
N ASN A 252 -9.85 -2.03 10.70
CA ASN A 252 -10.10 -2.87 11.88
C ASN A 252 -9.00 -2.73 12.96
N TRP A 253 -8.13 -1.73 12.81
CA TRP A 253 -7.10 -1.33 13.77
C TRP A 253 -7.46 -0.03 14.50
N PRO A 254 -6.74 0.33 15.57
CA PRO A 254 -7.00 1.55 16.33
C PRO A 254 -6.86 2.82 15.47
N MET A 255 -7.82 3.74 15.61
CA MET A 255 -7.75 5.08 15.03
C MET A 255 -7.27 6.04 16.13
N TRP A 256 -6.02 6.49 16.04
CA TRP A 256 -5.36 7.20 17.15
C TRP A 256 -5.80 8.67 17.32
N THR A 257 -6.50 9.22 16.32
CA THR A 257 -7.09 10.56 16.33
C THR A 257 -8.33 10.62 15.43
N PRO A 258 -9.36 11.43 15.72
CA PRO A 258 -10.60 11.45 14.93
C PRO A 258 -10.42 11.73 13.43
N VAL A 259 -9.44 12.57 13.05
CA VAL A 259 -9.22 12.90 11.63
C VAL A 259 -8.77 11.69 10.81
N VAL A 260 -8.05 10.76 11.44
CA VAL A 260 -7.47 9.59 10.79
C VAL A 260 -8.54 8.57 10.41
N GLU A 261 -9.67 8.52 11.12
CA GLU A 261 -10.84 7.71 10.73
C GLU A 261 -11.30 8.05 9.31
N HIS A 262 -11.31 9.34 8.97
CA HIS A 262 -11.78 9.83 7.68
C HIS A 262 -10.73 9.72 6.57
N GLU A 263 -9.46 9.93 6.90
CA GLU A 263 -8.36 9.84 5.93
C GLU A 263 -8.07 8.38 5.56
N TRP A 264 -8.04 7.46 6.55
CA TRP A 264 -8.04 6.02 6.26
C TRP A 264 -9.34 5.58 5.62
N GLY A 265 -10.50 6.08 6.07
CA GLY A 265 -11.80 5.73 5.49
C GLY A 265 -11.86 6.03 3.99
N GLY A 266 -11.36 7.19 3.56
CA GLY A 266 -11.22 7.54 2.14
C GLY A 266 -10.27 6.60 1.39
N TYR A 267 -9.06 6.41 1.92
CA TYR A 267 -8.04 5.55 1.33
C TYR A 267 -8.50 4.10 1.19
N LEU A 268 -9.10 3.53 2.24
CA LEU A 268 -9.59 2.16 2.29
C LEU A 268 -10.80 1.99 1.38
N THR A 269 -11.73 2.94 1.35
CA THR A 269 -12.85 2.90 0.40
C THR A 269 -12.34 2.78 -1.03
N MET A 270 -11.33 3.57 -1.42
CA MET A 270 -10.68 3.42 -2.73
C MET A 270 -10.04 2.05 -2.93
N GLY A 271 -9.30 1.55 -1.94
CA GLY A 271 -8.68 0.22 -1.99
C GLY A 271 -9.72 -0.90 -2.17
N ARG A 272 -10.82 -0.87 -1.42
CA ARG A 272 -11.87 -1.89 -1.48
C ARG A 272 -12.63 -1.84 -2.80
N LEU A 273 -12.94 -0.65 -3.33
CA LEU A 273 -13.52 -0.52 -4.67
C LEU A 273 -12.61 -1.07 -5.76
N ARG A 274 -11.30 -0.77 -5.70
CA ARG A 274 -10.32 -1.33 -6.64
C ARG A 274 -10.24 -2.85 -6.55
N THR A 275 -10.24 -3.42 -5.35
CA THR A 275 -10.28 -4.88 -5.17
C THR A 275 -11.55 -5.48 -5.75
N LEU A 276 -12.72 -4.91 -5.46
CA LEU A 276 -13.98 -5.38 -6.03
C LEU A 276 -13.99 -5.28 -7.56
N HIS A 277 -13.44 -4.20 -8.13
CA HIS A 277 -13.29 -4.05 -9.57
C HIS A 277 -12.36 -5.11 -10.18
N ALA A 278 -11.20 -5.38 -9.55
CA ALA A 278 -10.22 -6.36 -10.02
C ALA A 278 -10.73 -7.81 -10.04
N TYR A 279 -11.81 -8.11 -9.31
CA TYR A 279 -12.48 -9.41 -9.28
C TYR A 279 -13.88 -9.37 -9.92
N ASP A 280 -14.17 -8.37 -10.77
CA ASP A 280 -15.44 -8.24 -11.50
C ASP A 280 -16.68 -8.23 -10.60
N ARG A 281 -16.56 -7.70 -9.37
CA ARG A 281 -17.63 -7.60 -8.38
C ARG A 281 -18.39 -6.28 -8.42
N LEU A 282 -17.94 -5.32 -9.22
CA LEU A 282 -18.64 -4.07 -9.48
C LEU A 282 -19.32 -4.12 -10.85
N PRO A 283 -20.50 -3.52 -11.02
CA PRO A 283 -21.13 -3.39 -12.33
C PRO A 283 -20.22 -2.59 -13.28
N THR A 284 -20.23 -2.97 -14.56
CA THR A 284 -19.53 -2.27 -15.66
C THR A 284 -20.28 -1.02 -16.10
#